data_AF-A0A7K3UQB3-F1
#
_entry.id   AF-A0A7K3UQB3-F1
#
_cell.length_a   1.000
_cell.length_b   1.000
_cell.length_c   1.000
_cell.angle_alpha   90.00
_cell.angle_beta   90.00
_cell.angle_gamma   90.00
#
_symmetry.space_group_name_H-M   'P 1'
#
loop_
_entity.id
_entity.type
_entity.pdbx_description
1 polymer ?
#
loop_
_entity_poly.entity_id
_entity_poly.type
_entity_poly.pdbx_seq_one_letter_code
_entity_poly.pdbx_strand_id
1 'polypeptide(L)'
;VDGSVEHLADHTRPLSRLSARHGAYLVTGNHEYYSGAHAWIAEFQRLGLHVLLNEHVVVEHDGAQAVIAGVTDFSAGHFDPAHESDPAAALEGAPGDVLIKVLLAHQPRSAEAAADAGFTLQLSGHTHGGQFFPWNFAVRLQ
;
A
#
# COMPACT_ATOMS: atom_id res chain seq x y z
N VAL A 1 0.90 -11.11 -4.62
CA VAL A 1 1.66 -12.34 -4.96
C VAL A 1 0.82 -13.58 -4.80
N ASP A 2 0.81 -14.48 -5.78
CA ASP A 2 -0.02 -15.70 -5.80
C ASP A 2 0.78 -16.96 -5.50
N GLY A 3 1.27 -17.09 -4.26
CA GLY A 3 2.11 -18.22 -3.84
C GLY A 3 3.03 -17.84 -2.68
N SER A 4 3.63 -18.84 -2.03
CA SER A 4 4.54 -18.60 -0.90
C SER A 4 5.89 -18.01 -1.34
N VAL A 5 6.57 -17.35 -0.40
CA VAL A 5 7.94 -16.82 -0.61
C VAL A 5 8.88 -17.92 -1.09
N GLU A 6 8.81 -19.11 -0.50
CA GLU A 6 9.64 -20.27 -0.88
C GLU A 6 9.59 -20.58 -2.38
N HIS A 7 8.41 -20.51 -2.99
CA HIS A 7 8.22 -20.81 -4.41
C HIS A 7 8.53 -19.64 -5.34
N LEU A 8 8.41 -18.39 -4.84
CA LEU A 8 8.42 -17.19 -5.69
C LEU A 8 9.61 -16.25 -5.44
N ALA A 9 10.47 -16.53 -4.46
CA ALA A 9 11.59 -15.66 -4.10
C ALA A 9 12.54 -15.36 -5.27
N ASP A 10 12.82 -16.36 -6.13
CA ASP A 10 13.66 -16.14 -7.31
C ASP A 10 12.99 -15.20 -8.34
N HIS A 11 11.66 -15.24 -8.45
CA HIS A 11 10.89 -14.39 -9.34
C HIS A 11 10.78 -12.96 -8.82
N THR A 12 10.74 -12.76 -7.50
CA THR A 12 10.68 -11.42 -6.88
C THR A 12 12.05 -10.81 -6.63
N ARG A 13 13.14 -11.59 -6.68
CA ARG A 13 14.53 -11.11 -6.51
C ARG A 13 14.86 -9.85 -7.32
N PRO A 14 14.44 -9.67 -8.59
CA PRO A 14 14.73 -8.45 -9.34
C PRO A 14 14.21 -7.16 -8.70
N LEU A 15 13.17 -7.22 -7.83
CA LEU A 15 12.65 -6.06 -7.10
C LEU A 15 13.73 -5.42 -6.20
N SER A 16 14.73 -6.17 -5.76
CA SER A 16 15.89 -5.63 -5.01
C SER A 16 16.73 -4.63 -5.78
N ARG A 17 16.52 -4.50 -7.09
CA ARG A 17 17.20 -3.55 -7.96
C ARG A 17 16.38 -2.27 -8.17
N LEU A 18 15.16 -2.20 -7.62
CA LEU A 18 14.37 -0.98 -7.67
C LEU A 18 15.09 0.11 -6.88
N SER A 19 15.38 1.21 -7.57
CA SER A 19 16.03 2.37 -6.99
C SER A 19 15.26 3.61 -7.43
N ALA A 20 14.75 4.35 -6.46
CA ALA A 20 14.09 5.62 -6.67
C ALA A 20 14.68 6.65 -5.72
N ARG A 21 14.66 7.94 -6.13
CA ARG A 21 15.27 9.05 -5.38
C ARG A 21 14.85 9.08 -3.90
N HIS A 22 13.60 8.71 -3.61
CA HIS A 22 12.99 8.80 -2.28
C HIS A 22 12.73 7.44 -1.63
N GLY A 23 13.25 6.35 -2.20
CA GLY A 23 12.93 4.98 -1.80
C GLY A 23 11.74 4.39 -2.56
N ALA A 24 11.57 3.07 -2.41
CA ALA A 24 10.48 2.30 -3.00
C ALA A 24 9.53 1.82 -1.90
N TYR A 25 8.30 2.33 -1.92
CA TYR A 25 7.28 2.03 -0.92
C TYR A 25 6.27 1.02 -1.47
N LEU A 26 5.76 0.16 -0.59
CA LEU A 26 4.81 -0.90 -0.91
C LEU A 26 3.74 -1.00 0.17
N VAL A 27 2.53 -1.36 -0.22
CA VAL A 27 1.46 -1.81 0.67
C VAL A 27 1.06 -3.23 0.32
N THR A 28 0.57 -3.98 1.30
CA THR A 28 0.07 -5.34 1.08
C THR A 28 -1.23 -5.31 0.28
N GLY A 29 -1.41 -6.28 -0.62
CA GLY A 29 -2.69 -6.59 -1.20
C GLY A 29 -3.30 -7.87 -0.63
N ASN A 30 -4.52 -8.17 -1.06
CA ASN A 30 -5.27 -9.36 -0.62
C ASN A 30 -4.50 -10.68 -0.85
N HIS A 31 -3.68 -10.75 -1.90
CA HIS A 31 -2.94 -11.96 -2.26
C HIS A 31 -1.75 -12.26 -1.34
N GLU A 32 -1.13 -11.26 -0.71
CA GLU A 32 -0.16 -11.47 0.36
C GLU A 32 -0.81 -12.20 1.54
N TYR A 33 -2.03 -11.79 1.94
CA TYR A 33 -2.77 -12.45 3.02
C TYR A 33 -3.19 -13.87 2.68
N TYR A 34 -3.53 -14.17 1.43
CA TYR A 34 -3.84 -15.53 0.99
C TYR A 34 -2.60 -16.44 0.99
N SER A 35 -1.42 -15.86 0.84
CA SER A 35 -0.16 -16.58 0.61
C SER A 35 0.84 -16.52 1.78
N GLY A 36 0.41 -16.00 2.93
CA GLY A 36 1.24 -15.82 4.12
C GLY A 36 1.84 -14.42 4.21
N ALA A 37 1.03 -13.44 4.65
CA ALA A 37 1.37 -12.02 4.65
C ALA A 37 2.68 -11.72 5.39
N HIS A 38 2.85 -12.26 6.60
CA HIS A 38 4.05 -12.02 7.42
C HIS A 38 5.35 -12.42 6.72
N ALA A 39 5.36 -13.58 6.04
CA ALA A 39 6.53 -14.02 5.28
C ALA A 39 6.82 -13.10 4.09
N TRP A 40 5.78 -12.67 3.38
CA TRP A 40 5.91 -11.75 2.25
C TRP A 40 6.35 -10.35 2.65
N ILE A 41 5.82 -9.81 3.76
CA ILE A 41 6.25 -8.54 4.33
C ILE A 41 7.75 -8.59 4.64
N ALA A 42 8.20 -9.64 5.34
CA ALA A 42 9.61 -9.83 5.66
C ALA A 42 10.48 -9.96 4.40
N GLU A 43 10.00 -10.66 3.36
CA GLU A 43 10.72 -10.80 2.09
C GLU A 43 10.84 -9.46 1.35
N PHE A 44 9.77 -8.67 1.27
CA PHE A 44 9.83 -7.34 0.64
C PHE A 44 10.78 -6.40 1.37
N GLN A 45 10.78 -6.42 2.70
CA GLN A 45 11.75 -5.69 3.51
C GLN A 45 13.19 -6.17 3.26
N ARG A 46 13.41 -7.49 3.17
CA ARG A 46 14.72 -8.07 2.80
C ARG A 46 15.18 -7.64 1.42
N LEU A 47 14.25 -7.45 0.48
CA LEU A 47 14.52 -6.94 -0.87
C LEU A 47 14.74 -5.42 -0.89
N GLY A 48 14.64 -4.71 0.24
CA GLY A 48 14.90 -3.27 0.33
C GLY A 48 13.69 -2.38 0.02
N LEU A 49 12.47 -2.94 0.01
CA LEU A 49 11.24 -2.18 -0.13
C LEU A 49 10.75 -1.73 1.27
N HIS A 50 10.25 -0.52 1.34
CA HIS A 50 9.59 0.01 2.54
C HIS A 50 8.12 -0.40 2.54
N VAL A 51 7.80 -1.45 3.28
CA VAL A 51 6.41 -1.90 3.44
C VAL A 51 5.73 -1.02 4.47
N LEU A 52 4.65 -0.34 4.08
CA LEU A 52 3.88 0.54 4.96
C LEU A 52 2.63 -0.21 5.46
N LEU A 53 2.54 -0.40 6.78
CA LEU A 53 1.44 -1.10 7.46
C LEU A 53 0.69 -0.14 8.39
N ASN A 54 -0.29 0.58 7.86
CA ASN A 54 -0.98 1.68 8.56
C ASN A 54 0.01 2.68 9.16
N GLU A 55 0.99 3.06 8.35
CA GLU A 55 2.06 3.97 8.75
C GLU A 55 2.40 4.93 7.61
N HIS A 56 3.20 5.93 7.93
CA HIS A 56 3.66 6.90 6.95
C HIS A 56 5.14 7.18 7.07
N VAL A 57 5.64 7.80 6.01
CA VAL A 57 6.92 8.48 5.99
C VAL A 57 6.72 9.92 5.52
N VAL A 58 7.58 10.81 5.97
CA VAL A 58 7.69 12.16 5.41
C VAL A 58 8.84 12.17 4.42
N VAL A 59 8.54 12.52 3.18
CA VAL A 59 9.54 12.69 2.12
C VAL A 59 9.79 14.17 1.88
N GLU A 60 11.05 14.54 1.72
CA GLU A 60 11.47 15.89 1.34
C GLU A 60 11.90 15.93 -0.12
N HIS A 61 11.37 16.88 -0.87
CA HIS A 61 11.70 17.08 -2.26
C HIS A 61 11.80 18.57 -2.58
N ASP A 62 13.02 19.02 -2.90
CA ASP A 62 13.33 20.37 -3.35
C ASP A 62 12.75 21.48 -2.42
N GLY A 63 12.83 21.23 -1.11
CA GLY A 63 12.37 22.16 -0.07
C GLY A 63 10.90 22.03 0.32
N ALA A 64 10.14 21.13 -0.32
CA ALA A 64 8.78 20.78 0.06
C ALA A 64 8.73 19.43 0.78
N GLN A 65 7.76 19.27 1.67
CA GLN A 65 7.46 18.01 2.35
C GLN A 65 6.16 17.38 1.80
N ALA A 66 6.14 16.06 1.76
CA ALA A 66 4.93 15.28 1.50
C ALA A 66 4.86 14.09 2.46
N VAL A 67 3.67 13.76 2.94
CA VAL A 67 3.40 12.53 3.68
C VAL A 67 3.02 11.45 2.68
N ILE A 68 3.77 10.36 2.68
CA ILE A 68 3.45 9.12 1.95
C ILE A 68 3.04 8.11 3.00
N ALA A 69 1.74 7.81 3.07
CA ALA A 69 1.19 6.82 3.97
C ALA A 69 0.77 5.57 3.21
N GLY A 70 0.69 4.44 3.91
CA GLY A 70 0.16 3.21 3.38
C GLY A 70 -0.67 2.48 4.41
N VAL A 71 -1.78 1.90 3.94
CA VAL A 71 -2.62 0.99 4.74
C VAL A 71 -2.46 -0.44 4.25
N THR A 72 -2.74 -1.39 5.13
CA THR A 72 -2.85 -2.80 4.75
C THR A 72 -4.01 -3.05 3.77
N ASP A 73 -4.11 -4.27 3.22
CA ASP A 73 -5.26 -4.60 2.38
C ASP A 73 -6.58 -4.39 3.15
N PHE A 74 -7.63 -3.91 2.47
CA PHE A 74 -8.92 -3.65 3.13
C PHE A 74 -9.50 -4.89 3.84
N SER A 75 -9.19 -6.10 3.33
CA SER A 75 -9.69 -7.36 3.91
C SER A 75 -8.70 -7.99 4.91
N ALA A 76 -7.57 -7.35 5.18
CA ALA A 76 -6.49 -7.86 6.02
C ALA A 76 -6.94 -8.22 7.45
N GLY A 77 -7.82 -7.41 8.04
CA GLY A 77 -8.35 -7.63 9.39
C GLY A 77 -9.06 -8.98 9.58
N HIS A 78 -9.58 -9.58 8.51
CA HIS A 78 -10.18 -10.91 8.56
C HIS A 78 -9.14 -12.04 8.73
N PHE A 79 -7.88 -11.79 8.34
CA PHE A 79 -6.78 -12.73 8.45
C PHE A 79 -5.95 -12.47 9.70
N ASP A 80 -5.69 -11.20 10.00
CA ASP A 80 -4.95 -10.75 11.17
C ASP A 80 -5.57 -9.44 11.69
N PRO A 81 -6.24 -9.44 12.85
CA PRO A 81 -6.82 -8.22 13.43
C PRO A 81 -5.81 -7.10 13.65
N ALA A 82 -4.53 -7.40 13.87
CA ALA A 82 -3.49 -6.39 14.01
C ALA A 82 -3.20 -5.65 12.70
N HIS A 83 -3.62 -6.21 11.56
CA HIS A 83 -3.47 -5.63 10.24
C HIS A 83 -4.79 -5.05 9.71
N GLU A 84 -5.79 -4.74 10.56
CA GLU A 84 -7.00 -4.05 10.12
C GLU A 84 -6.62 -2.72 9.43
N SER A 85 -7.12 -2.49 8.22
CA SER A 85 -6.77 -1.30 7.41
C SER A 85 -7.32 -0.04 8.07
N ASP A 86 -6.44 0.89 8.42
CA ASP A 86 -6.81 2.11 9.15
C ASP A 86 -6.11 3.35 8.57
N PRO A 87 -6.80 4.12 7.71
CA PRO A 87 -6.28 5.38 7.18
C PRO A 87 -5.98 6.43 8.25
N ALA A 88 -6.71 6.45 9.37
CA ALA A 88 -6.46 7.42 10.43
C ALA A 88 -5.17 7.08 11.18
N ALA A 89 -4.96 5.81 11.52
CA ALA A 89 -3.71 5.33 12.11
C ALA A 89 -2.50 5.59 11.19
N ALA A 90 -2.69 5.45 9.87
CA ALA A 90 -1.64 5.74 8.90
C ALA A 90 -1.12 7.20 8.95
N LEU A 91 -1.89 8.14 9.47
CA LEU A 91 -1.48 9.54 9.69
C LEU A 91 -1.14 9.88 11.14
N GLU A 92 -1.21 8.93 12.06
CA GLU A 92 -0.95 9.21 13.47
C GLU A 92 0.49 9.72 13.66
N GLY A 93 0.64 10.90 14.26
CA GLY A 93 1.93 11.55 14.46
C GLY A 93 2.52 12.26 13.24
N ALA A 94 1.83 12.27 12.08
CA ALA A 94 2.29 12.99 10.90
C ALA A 94 2.26 14.53 11.13
N PRO A 95 3.21 15.30 10.56
CA PRO A 95 3.20 16.75 10.68
C PRO A 95 1.92 17.36 10.10
N GLY A 96 1.19 18.12 10.92
CA GLY A 96 -0.13 18.66 10.56
C GLY A 96 -0.09 19.77 9.51
N ASP A 97 1.06 20.43 9.33
CA ASP A 97 1.30 21.53 8.39
C ASP A 97 1.68 21.05 6.98
N VAL A 98 1.97 19.76 6.81
CA VAL A 98 2.24 19.17 5.49
C VAL A 98 0.93 18.99 4.72
N LEU A 99 0.77 19.75 3.63
CA LEU A 99 -0.45 19.77 2.83
C LEU A 99 -0.58 18.57 1.88
N ILE A 100 0.53 18.04 1.38
CA ILE A 100 0.53 16.91 0.44
C ILE A 100 0.51 15.62 1.24
N LYS A 101 -0.64 14.95 1.28
CA LYS A 101 -0.83 13.67 1.97
C LYS A 101 -1.35 12.65 0.97
N VAL A 102 -0.50 11.68 0.60
CA VAL A 102 -0.82 10.62 -0.35
C VAL A 102 -0.98 9.31 0.40
N LEU A 103 -2.11 8.64 0.20
CA LEU A 103 -2.35 7.29 0.71
C LEU A 103 -2.13 6.25 -0.39
N LEU A 104 -1.30 5.25 -0.10
CA LEU A 104 -1.22 4.01 -0.86
C LEU A 104 -2.22 3.01 -0.25
N ALA A 105 -3.17 2.53 -1.04
CA ALA A 105 -4.16 1.55 -0.59
C ALA A 105 -4.40 0.54 -1.70
N HIS A 106 -4.23 -0.76 -1.45
CA HIS A 106 -4.38 -1.76 -2.52
C HIS A 106 -5.77 -1.72 -3.16
N GLN A 107 -6.83 -1.50 -2.38
CA GLN A 107 -8.22 -1.43 -2.86
C GLN A 107 -8.75 0.02 -2.85
N PRO A 108 -9.61 0.42 -3.82
CA PRO A 108 -10.25 1.73 -3.81
C PRO A 108 -11.18 1.96 -2.61
N ARG A 109 -11.72 0.90 -2.01
CA ARG A 109 -12.66 0.88 -0.88
C ARG A 109 -12.31 1.79 0.29
N SER A 110 -11.02 2.05 0.53
CA SER A 110 -10.56 2.92 1.61
C SER A 110 -10.76 4.42 1.32
N ALA A 111 -11.23 4.81 0.13
CA ALA A 111 -11.22 6.20 -0.34
C ALA A 111 -12.05 7.17 0.53
N GLU A 112 -13.24 6.77 0.99
CA GLU A 112 -14.06 7.61 1.85
C GLU A 112 -13.37 7.83 3.22
N ALA A 113 -12.93 6.73 3.86
CA ALA A 113 -12.18 6.81 5.12
C ALA A 113 -10.86 7.59 4.98
N ALA A 114 -10.19 7.49 3.83
CA ALA A 114 -8.98 8.27 3.55
C ALA A 114 -9.28 9.76 3.39
N ALA A 115 -10.37 10.12 2.71
CA ALA A 115 -10.80 11.50 2.59
C ALA A 115 -11.16 12.08 3.97
N ASP A 116 -11.88 11.32 4.80
CA ASP A 116 -12.24 11.70 6.17
C ASP A 116 -11.01 11.86 7.08
N ALA A 117 -9.98 11.03 6.89
CA ALA A 117 -8.69 11.15 7.58
C ALA A 117 -7.85 12.34 7.09
N GLY A 118 -8.24 13.01 6.00
CA GLY A 118 -7.59 14.20 5.47
C GLY A 118 -6.50 13.94 4.44
N PHE A 119 -6.52 12.78 3.77
CA PHE A 119 -5.65 12.55 2.61
C PHE A 119 -6.11 13.36 1.39
N THR A 120 -5.14 13.88 0.64
CA THR A 120 -5.39 14.66 -0.59
C THR A 120 -5.50 13.80 -1.84
N LEU A 121 -4.90 12.62 -1.81
CA LEU A 121 -4.87 11.67 -2.92
C LEU A 121 -4.76 10.25 -2.38
N GLN A 122 -5.58 9.35 -2.92
CA GLN A 122 -5.39 7.91 -2.75
C GLN A 122 -4.94 7.30 -4.09
N LEU A 123 -3.90 6.47 -4.04
CA LEU A 123 -3.45 5.64 -5.15
C LEU A 123 -3.86 4.20 -4.88
N SER A 124 -4.72 3.66 -5.76
CA SER A 124 -5.27 2.31 -5.61
C SER A 124 -5.03 1.38 -6.78
N GLY A 125 -4.87 0.10 -6.45
CA GLY A 125 -4.75 -1.02 -7.37
C GLY A 125 -5.99 -1.91 -7.35
N HIS A 126 -5.77 -3.23 -7.23
CA HIS A 126 -6.76 -4.31 -7.09
C HIS A 126 -7.75 -4.50 -8.25
N THR A 127 -8.45 -3.45 -8.66
CA THR A 127 -9.47 -3.49 -9.71
C THR A 127 -8.88 -3.59 -11.12
N HIS A 128 -7.59 -3.28 -11.25
CA HIS A 128 -6.88 -3.15 -12.52
C HIS A 128 -7.63 -2.24 -13.54
N GLY A 129 -8.49 -1.34 -13.05
CA GLY A 129 -9.36 -0.49 -13.86
C GLY A 129 -10.38 -1.25 -14.73
N GLY A 130 -10.67 -2.52 -14.41
CA GLY A 130 -11.41 -3.40 -15.30
C GLY A 130 -10.67 -3.65 -16.61
N GLN A 131 -9.36 -3.92 -16.50
CA GLN A 131 -8.28 -4.11 -17.50
C GLN A 131 -8.67 -4.51 -18.94
N PHE A 132 -9.80 -5.16 -19.17
CA PHE A 132 -10.29 -5.56 -20.48
C PHE A 132 -11.68 -4.99 -20.74
N PHE A 133 -11.89 -4.44 -21.93
CA PHE A 133 -13.24 -4.09 -22.38
C PHE A 133 -14.13 -5.35 -22.49
N PRO A 134 -15.39 -5.33 -22.05
CA PRO A 134 -16.13 -4.20 -21.48
C PRO A 134 -16.14 -4.20 -19.93
N TRP A 135 -15.23 -4.95 -19.29
CA TRP A 135 -15.19 -5.12 -17.84
C TRP A 135 -14.91 -3.82 -17.08
N ASN A 136 -14.31 -2.82 -17.75
CA ASN A 136 -14.20 -1.44 -17.25
C ASN A 136 -15.56 -0.80 -16.89
N PHE A 137 -16.68 -1.26 -17.47
CA PHE A 137 -18.02 -0.78 -17.11
C PHE A 137 -18.67 -1.57 -15.96
N ALA A 138 -18.22 -2.82 -15.75
CA ALA A 138 -18.74 -3.71 -14.72
C ALA A 138 -17.97 -3.58 -13.39
N VAL A 139 -16.67 -3.28 -13.48
CA VAL A 139 -15.82 -3.03 -12.31
C VAL A 139 -16.10 -1.63 -11.82
N ARG A 140 -16.92 -1.54 -10.78
CA ARG A 140 -17.08 -0.31 -10.03
C ARG A 140 -15.83 -0.10 -9.17
N LEU A 141 -15.47 1.17 -8.96
CA LEU A 141 -14.64 1.58 -7.84
C LEU A 141 -15.44 1.21 -6.58
N GLN A 142 -15.27 -0.02 -6.10
CA GLN A 142 -15.81 -0.42 -4.82
C GLN A 142 -14.89 0.11 -3.74
#